data_AF-A0A660UEZ5-F1
#
_entry.id   AF-A0A660UEZ5-F1
#
_cell.length_a   1.000
_cell.length_b   1.000
_cell.length_c   1.000
_cell.angle_alpha   90.00
_cell.angle_beta   90.00
_cell.angle_gamma   90.00
#
_symmetry.space_group_name_H-M   'P 1'
#
loop_
_entity.id
_entity.type
_entity.pdbx_description
1 polymer ?
#
loop_
_entity_poly.entity_id
_entity_poly.type
_entity_poly.pdbx_seq_one_letter_code
_entity_poly.pdbx_strand_id
1 'polypeptide(L)'
;MDNEQALVLYEEGRAVSEIAEAMGVSASEIDSLLTESDDTQTVEVVRQDRHVRGLRRVRSLADGIIQVYLENLQETLAGPKSTAEQRKAALADMDMDKVLRIAKLTSDRVLLAEGKTTENIGLNGSAEIPFSVVFTETYETPQEAAECRIEESADGG
;
A
#
# COMPACT_ATOMS: atom_id res chain seq x y z
N MET A 1 27.81 -1.09 -11.79
CA MET A 1 26.73 -2.09 -11.78
C MET A 1 25.46 -1.33 -11.51
N ASP A 2 24.45 -1.44 -12.37
CA ASP A 2 23.22 -0.66 -12.23
C ASP A 2 22.31 -1.34 -11.20
N ASN A 3 22.51 -1.01 -9.92
CA ASN A 3 21.66 -1.43 -8.80
C ASN A 3 20.17 -1.11 -9.10
N GLU A 4 19.94 0.02 -9.75
CA GLU A 4 18.63 0.46 -10.21
C GLU A 4 17.96 -0.53 -11.18
N GLN A 5 18.73 -1.19 -12.06
CA GLN A 5 18.18 -2.19 -12.98
C GLN A 5 17.73 -3.46 -12.26
N ALA A 6 18.48 -3.92 -11.25
CA ALA A 6 18.08 -5.07 -10.43
C ALA A 6 16.79 -4.79 -9.64
N LEU A 7 16.67 -3.57 -9.11
CA LEU A 7 15.47 -3.12 -8.39
C LEU A 7 14.24 -3.09 -9.28
N VAL A 8 14.36 -2.53 -10.50
CA VAL A 8 13.26 -2.49 -11.47
C VAL A 8 12.78 -3.90 -11.81
N LEU A 9 13.69 -4.80 -12.19
CA LEU A 9 13.32 -6.18 -12.54
C LEU A 9 12.67 -6.93 -11.38
N TYR A 10 13.10 -6.64 -10.15
CA TYR A 10 12.50 -7.21 -8.94
C TYR A 10 11.08 -6.66 -8.69
N GLU A 11 10.87 -5.35 -8.85
CA GLU A 11 9.56 -4.71 -8.77
C GLU A 11 8.61 -5.16 -9.89
N GLU A 12 9.13 -5.57 -11.04
CA GLU A 12 8.39 -6.20 -12.14
C GLU A 12 7.95 -7.64 -11.83
N GLY A 13 8.30 -8.20 -10.67
CA GLY A 13 7.85 -9.52 -10.25
C GLY A 13 8.82 -10.66 -10.54
N ARG A 14 9.95 -10.40 -11.22
CA ARG A 14 10.91 -11.44 -11.59
C ARG A 14 11.54 -12.11 -10.36
N ALA A 15 11.93 -13.37 -10.51
CA ALA A 15 12.64 -14.08 -9.46
C ALA A 15 14.11 -13.64 -9.38
N VAL A 16 14.71 -13.68 -8.19
CA VAL A 16 16.12 -13.30 -7.97
C VAL A 16 17.07 -14.10 -8.88
N SER A 17 16.79 -15.38 -9.12
CA SER A 17 17.54 -16.22 -10.04
C SER A 17 17.47 -15.73 -11.49
N GLU A 18 16.30 -15.29 -11.95
CA GLU A 18 16.09 -14.80 -13.32
C GLU A 18 16.75 -13.43 -13.55
N ILE A 19 16.79 -12.60 -12.50
CA ILE A 19 17.50 -11.32 -12.51
C ILE A 19 19.00 -11.56 -12.56
N ALA A 20 19.49 -12.49 -11.73
CA ALA A 20 20.89 -12.89 -11.70
C ALA A 20 21.37 -13.42 -13.06
N GLU A 21 20.59 -14.30 -13.70
CA GLU A 21 20.85 -14.78 -15.06
C GLU A 21 20.83 -13.64 -16.09
N ALA A 22 19.83 -12.75 -16.04
CA ALA A 22 19.72 -11.64 -16.98
C ALA A 22 20.86 -10.61 -16.84
N MET A 23 21.40 -10.45 -15.64
CA MET A 23 22.49 -9.52 -15.33
C MET A 23 23.88 -10.18 -15.37
N GLY A 24 23.96 -11.51 -15.53
CA GLY A 24 25.22 -12.25 -15.55
C GLY A 24 25.97 -12.25 -14.22
N VAL A 25 25.25 -12.14 -13.10
CA VAL A 25 25.80 -12.11 -11.73
C VAL A 25 25.22 -13.25 -10.90
N SER A 26 25.73 -13.45 -9.68
CA SER A 26 25.20 -14.47 -8.77
C SER A 26 23.91 -14.02 -8.08
N ALA A 27 23.05 -14.96 -7.70
CA ALA A 27 21.84 -14.66 -6.94
C ALA A 27 22.14 -14.00 -5.58
N SER A 28 23.28 -14.34 -4.96
CA SER A 28 23.72 -13.70 -3.71
C SER A 28 24.07 -12.23 -3.89
N GLU A 29 24.65 -11.86 -5.03
CA GLU A 29 24.96 -10.45 -5.34
C GLU A 29 23.67 -9.66 -5.56
N ILE A 30 22.68 -10.22 -6.26
CA ILE A 30 21.36 -9.60 -6.39
C ILE A 30 20.69 -9.42 -5.03
N ASP A 31 20.70 -10.43 -4.16
CA ASP A 31 20.11 -10.33 -2.83
C ASP A 31 20.79 -9.25 -1.98
N SER A 32 22.11 -9.13 -2.11
CA SER A 32 22.88 -8.05 -1.47
C SER A 32 22.46 -6.68 -1.99
N LEU A 33 22.32 -6.51 -3.31
CA LEU A 33 21.86 -5.25 -3.93
C LEU A 33 20.44 -4.87 -3.50
N LEU A 34 19.53 -5.83 -3.43
CA LEU A 34 18.13 -5.58 -3.02
C LEU A 34 18.00 -5.21 -1.54
N THR A 35 18.96 -5.66 -0.71
CA THR A 35 18.99 -5.40 0.73
C THR A 35 19.85 -4.20 1.11
N GLU A 36 20.72 -3.75 0.21
CA GLU A 36 21.51 -2.53 0.37
C GLU A 36 20.57 -1.33 0.57
N SER A 37 20.90 -0.52 1.58
CA SER A 37 20.21 0.72 1.90
C SER A 37 21.25 1.78 2.17
N ASP A 38 20.90 3.03 1.91
CA ASP A 38 21.75 4.16 2.25
C ASP A 38 21.82 4.31 3.79
N ASP A 39 23.01 4.15 4.35
CA ASP A 39 23.27 4.24 5.79
C ASP A 39 22.95 5.64 6.38
N THR A 40 22.76 6.64 5.54
CA THR A 40 22.34 7.99 5.95
C THR A 40 20.82 8.12 6.13
N GLN A 41 20.04 7.17 5.61
CA GLN A 41 18.59 7.18 5.72
C GLN A 41 18.13 6.69 7.10
N THR A 42 17.00 7.24 7.57
CA THR A 42 16.38 6.76 8.80
C THR A 42 15.76 5.38 8.59
N VAL A 43 15.66 4.61 9.67
CA VAL A 43 15.04 3.27 9.66
C VAL A 43 13.60 3.31 9.15
N GLU A 44 12.87 4.40 9.39
CA GLU A 44 11.49 4.58 8.91
C GLU A 44 11.43 4.71 7.39
N VAL A 45 12.30 5.52 6.79
CA VAL A 45 12.39 5.69 5.33
C VAL A 45 12.75 4.36 4.67
N VAL A 46 13.77 3.67 5.17
CA VAL A 46 14.18 2.36 4.62
C VAL A 46 13.05 1.33 4.72
N ARG A 47 12.28 1.32 5.82
CA ARG A 47 11.12 0.43 5.99
C ARG A 47 10.00 0.77 5.02
N GLN A 48 9.70 2.05 4.84
CA GLN A 48 8.67 2.50 3.91
C GLN A 48 9.06 2.14 2.46
N ASP A 49 10.29 2.40 2.05
CA ASP A 49 10.77 2.06 0.71
C ASP A 49 10.72 0.55 0.45
N ARG A 50 11.15 -0.28 1.42
CA ARG A 50 11.02 -1.75 1.30
C ARG A 50 9.56 -2.18 1.20
N HIS A 51 8.65 -1.54 1.94
CA HIS A 51 7.22 -1.83 1.86
C HIS A 51 6.64 -1.48 0.48
N VAL A 52 6.96 -0.31 -0.05
CA VAL A 52 6.53 0.15 -1.38
C VAL A 52 7.06 -0.77 -2.47
N ARG A 53 8.35 -1.16 -2.42
CA ARG A 53 8.95 -2.15 -3.33
C ARG A 53 8.18 -3.47 -3.32
N GLY A 54 7.85 -3.97 -2.11
CA GLY A 54 7.05 -5.18 -1.95
C GLY A 54 5.66 -5.07 -2.58
N LEU A 55 4.98 -3.93 -2.42
CA LEU A 55 3.66 -3.69 -3.05
C LEU A 55 3.74 -3.65 -4.57
N ARG A 56 4.75 -2.98 -5.14
CA ARG A 56 4.98 -2.96 -6.59
C ARG A 56 5.18 -4.37 -7.15
N ARG A 57 6.03 -5.17 -6.49
CA ARG A 57 6.25 -6.57 -6.86
C ARG A 57 4.97 -7.40 -6.86
N VAL A 58 4.16 -7.29 -5.81
CA VAL A 58 2.87 -8.01 -5.72
C VAL A 58 1.92 -7.59 -6.84
N ARG A 59 1.87 -6.29 -7.16
CA ARG A 59 1.07 -5.79 -8.27
C ARG A 59 1.52 -6.37 -9.60
N SER A 60 2.81 -6.33 -9.92
CA SER A 60 3.34 -6.85 -11.18
C SER A 60 3.09 -8.36 -11.33
N LEU A 61 3.18 -9.13 -10.24
CA LEU A 61 2.79 -10.54 -10.23
C LEU A 61 1.30 -10.74 -10.51
N ALA A 62 0.43 -9.92 -9.93
CA ALA A 62 -1.00 -9.97 -10.21
C ALA A 62 -1.29 -9.64 -11.68
N ASP A 63 -0.67 -8.58 -12.22
CA ASP A 63 -0.81 -8.18 -13.62
C ASP A 63 -0.34 -9.31 -14.57
N GLY A 64 0.78 -9.97 -14.26
CA GLY A 64 1.27 -11.13 -15.02
C GLY A 64 0.33 -12.34 -14.99
N ILE A 65 -0.24 -12.67 -13.81
CA ILE A 65 -1.24 -13.75 -13.70
C ILE A 65 -2.47 -13.44 -14.54
N ILE A 66 -2.94 -12.19 -14.50
CA ILE A 66 -4.09 -11.73 -15.28
C ILE A 66 -3.80 -11.83 -16.77
N GLN A 67 -2.61 -11.39 -17.20
CA GLN A 67 -2.20 -11.48 -18.60
C GLN A 67 -2.20 -12.93 -19.10
N VAL A 68 -1.55 -13.85 -18.38
CA VAL A 68 -1.51 -15.28 -18.74
C VAL A 68 -2.92 -15.87 -18.80
N TYR A 69 -3.80 -15.51 -17.85
CA TYR A 69 -5.19 -15.92 -17.88
C TYR A 69 -5.92 -15.44 -19.15
N LEU A 70 -5.76 -14.17 -19.52
CA LEU A 70 -6.38 -13.59 -20.71
C LEU A 70 -5.83 -14.21 -22.01
N GLU A 71 -4.53 -14.47 -22.09
CA GLU A 71 -3.89 -15.13 -23.23
C GLU A 71 -4.42 -16.56 -23.43
N ASN A 72 -4.47 -17.35 -22.35
CA ASN A 72 -5.06 -18.71 -22.38
C ASN A 72 -6.54 -18.70 -22.77
N LEU A 73 -7.28 -17.70 -22.28
CA LEU A 73 -8.69 -17.52 -22.62
C LEU A 73 -8.86 -17.19 -24.10
N GLN A 74 -8.03 -16.28 -24.64
CA GLN A 74 -8.02 -15.95 -26.06
C GLN A 74 -7.71 -17.19 -26.91
N GLU A 75 -6.70 -17.97 -26.53
CA GLU A 75 -6.37 -19.22 -27.22
C GLU A 75 -7.56 -20.20 -27.21
N THR A 76 -8.27 -20.31 -26.08
CA THR A 76 -9.45 -21.18 -25.96
C THR A 76 -10.64 -20.68 -26.79
N LEU A 77 -10.86 -19.36 -26.88
CA LEU A 77 -12.02 -18.79 -27.59
C LEU A 77 -11.80 -18.66 -29.11
N ALA A 78 -10.61 -18.24 -29.52
CA ALA A 78 -10.23 -18.02 -30.91
C ALA A 78 -9.57 -19.25 -31.56
N GLY A 79 -9.14 -20.22 -30.75
CA GLY A 79 -8.43 -21.41 -31.22
C GLY A 79 -9.29 -22.29 -32.14
N PRO A 80 -8.78 -22.69 -33.31
CA PRO A 80 -9.51 -23.57 -34.23
C PRO A 80 -9.71 -24.99 -33.69
N LYS A 81 -8.94 -25.37 -32.65
CA LYS A 81 -8.98 -26.69 -32.00
C LYS A 81 -9.92 -26.77 -30.79
N SER A 82 -10.45 -25.64 -30.34
CA SER A 82 -11.27 -25.58 -29.12
C SER A 82 -12.74 -25.93 -29.41
N THR A 83 -13.31 -26.86 -28.65
CA THR A 83 -14.69 -27.33 -28.84
C THR A 83 -15.72 -26.30 -28.35
N ALA A 84 -16.98 -26.42 -28.79
CA ALA A 84 -18.06 -25.54 -28.35
C ALA A 84 -18.29 -25.63 -26.82
N GLU A 85 -18.10 -26.81 -26.24
CA GLU A 85 -18.23 -27.03 -24.79
C GLU A 85 -17.08 -26.36 -24.01
N GLN A 86 -15.85 -26.46 -24.50
CA GLN A 86 -14.68 -25.78 -23.89
C GLN A 86 -14.84 -24.26 -23.92
N ARG A 87 -15.33 -23.70 -25.03
CA ARG A 87 -15.61 -22.26 -25.13
C ARG A 87 -16.72 -21.83 -24.17
N LYS A 88 -17.79 -22.62 -24.06
CA LYS A 88 -18.91 -22.34 -23.16
C LYS A 88 -18.50 -22.43 -21.69
N ALA A 89 -17.66 -23.40 -21.33
CA ALA A 89 -17.09 -23.51 -19.98
C ALA A 89 -16.18 -22.32 -19.66
N ALA A 90 -15.30 -21.92 -20.59
CA ALA A 90 -14.44 -20.75 -20.41
C ALA A 90 -15.21 -19.43 -20.23
N LEU A 91 -16.35 -19.28 -20.91
CA LEU A 91 -17.28 -18.16 -20.72
C LEU A 91 -18.08 -18.24 -19.41
N ALA A 92 -18.33 -19.43 -18.88
CA ALA A 92 -19.00 -19.63 -17.61
C ALA A 92 -18.05 -19.42 -16.41
N ASP A 93 -16.77 -19.79 -16.58
CA ASP A 93 -15.67 -19.57 -15.63
C ASP A 93 -15.11 -18.14 -15.69
N MET A 94 -15.65 -17.26 -16.55
CA MET A 94 -15.38 -15.82 -16.56
C MET A 94 -15.97 -15.18 -15.29
N ASP A 95 -15.34 -15.44 -14.16
CA ASP A 95 -15.56 -14.71 -12.92
C ASP A 95 -14.72 -13.42 -12.96
N MET A 96 -14.88 -12.65 -14.06
CA MET A 96 -14.15 -11.40 -14.36
C MET A 96 -14.25 -10.41 -13.20
N ASP A 97 -15.34 -10.47 -12.43
CA ASP A 97 -15.53 -9.70 -11.20
C ASP A 97 -14.47 -9.98 -10.14
N LYS A 98 -13.98 -11.22 -9.99
CA LYS A 98 -12.90 -11.55 -9.04
C LYS A 98 -11.57 -10.98 -9.50
N VAL A 99 -11.25 -11.10 -10.79
CA VAL A 99 -10.02 -10.58 -11.40
C VAL A 99 -9.98 -9.05 -11.31
N LEU A 100 -11.06 -8.38 -11.73
CA LEU A 100 -11.19 -6.92 -11.63
C LEU A 100 -11.12 -6.44 -10.18
N ARG A 101 -11.70 -7.18 -9.23
CA ARG A 101 -11.65 -6.85 -7.81
C ARG A 101 -10.24 -6.94 -7.24
N ILE A 102 -9.47 -7.98 -7.59
CA ILE A 102 -8.08 -8.12 -7.15
C ILE A 102 -7.22 -7.01 -7.76
N ALA A 103 -7.32 -6.75 -9.06
CA ALA A 103 -6.57 -5.69 -9.73
C ALA A 103 -6.85 -4.31 -9.09
N LYS A 104 -8.14 -3.99 -8.87
CA LYS A 104 -8.56 -2.75 -8.23
C LYS A 104 -8.03 -2.61 -6.80
N LEU A 105 -8.23 -3.62 -5.95
CA LEU A 105 -7.74 -3.61 -4.57
C LEU A 105 -6.22 -3.41 -4.48
N THR A 106 -5.48 -3.99 -5.42
CA THR A 106 -4.02 -3.89 -5.43
C THR A 106 -3.56 -2.53 -5.93
N SER A 107 -4.23 -1.97 -6.96
CA SER A 107 -4.01 -0.60 -7.44
C SER A 107 -4.28 0.44 -6.35
N ASP A 108 -5.42 0.34 -5.65
CA ASP A 108 -5.80 1.25 -4.56
C ASP A 108 -4.78 1.23 -3.43
N ARG A 109 -4.25 0.05 -3.07
CA ARG A 109 -3.20 -0.10 -2.03
C ARG A 109 -1.87 0.51 -2.45
N VAL A 110 -1.47 0.39 -3.72
CA VAL A 110 -0.25 1.02 -4.24
C VAL A 110 -0.40 2.53 -4.24
N LEU A 111 -1.52 3.06 -4.74
CA LEU A 111 -1.77 4.50 -4.73
C LEU A 111 -1.81 5.08 -3.31
N LEU A 112 -2.34 4.32 -2.34
CA LEU A 112 -2.36 4.73 -0.94
C LEU A 112 -0.95 4.76 -0.34
N ALA A 113 -0.15 3.72 -0.61
CA ALA A 113 1.23 3.61 -0.14
C ALA A 113 2.16 4.66 -0.78
N GLU A 114 1.89 5.04 -2.03
CA GLU A 114 2.60 6.12 -2.74
C GLU A 114 2.10 7.53 -2.35
N GLY A 115 1.11 7.64 -1.44
CA GLY A 115 0.53 8.92 -1.01
C GLY A 115 -0.26 9.66 -2.11
N LYS A 116 -0.58 8.97 -3.21
CA LYS A 116 -1.30 9.55 -4.36
C LYS A 116 -2.81 9.57 -4.18
N THR A 117 -3.36 8.67 -3.37
CA THR A 117 -4.78 8.66 -2.99
C THR A 117 -5.04 9.17 -1.58
N THR A 118 -4.00 9.59 -0.86
CA THR A 118 -4.15 10.52 0.26
C THR A 118 -4.28 11.92 -0.32
N GLU A 119 -5.36 12.17 -1.06
CA GLU A 119 -5.85 13.54 -1.13
C GLU A 119 -6.16 13.89 0.32
N ASN A 120 -5.30 14.72 0.91
CA ASN A 120 -5.42 15.14 2.29
C ASN A 120 -6.88 15.54 2.56
N ILE A 121 -7.59 14.74 3.36
CA ILE A 121 -8.74 15.27 4.08
C ILE A 121 -8.17 16.33 5.03
N GLY A 122 -8.04 17.58 4.54
CA GLY A 122 -7.74 18.77 5.34
C GLY A 122 -6.41 19.51 5.13
N LEU A 123 -5.68 19.37 4.02
CA LEU A 123 -4.37 20.07 3.86
C LEU A 123 -4.13 20.73 2.48
N ASN A 124 -5.18 21.00 1.71
CA ASN A 124 -5.08 21.93 0.57
C ASN A 124 -5.38 23.35 1.05
N GLY A 125 -4.36 24.02 1.58
CA GLY A 125 -4.31 25.48 1.71
C GLY A 125 -5.19 26.10 2.82
N SER A 126 -4.55 26.86 3.70
CA SER A 126 -5.12 27.66 4.79
C SER A 126 -5.80 26.90 5.93
N ALA A 127 -5.08 26.76 7.05
CA ALA A 127 -5.47 27.15 8.40
C ALA A 127 -6.90 26.89 8.95
N GLU A 128 -7.72 26.02 8.36
CA GLU A 128 -9.08 25.74 8.85
C GLU A 128 -9.29 24.24 9.03
N ILE A 129 -9.17 23.83 10.28
CA ILE A 129 -9.70 22.56 10.78
C ILE A 129 -11.23 22.62 10.59
N PRO A 130 -11.90 21.63 9.97
CA PRO A 130 -13.33 21.70 9.59
C PRO A 130 -14.32 21.65 10.77
N PHE A 131 -13.82 21.76 12.00
CA PHE A 131 -14.62 21.84 13.21
C PHE A 131 -14.04 22.91 14.14
N SER A 132 -14.92 23.71 14.75
CA SER A 132 -14.53 24.68 15.76
C SER A 132 -14.24 23.95 17.08
N VAL A 133 -12.99 23.99 17.54
CA VAL A 133 -12.66 23.57 18.90
C VAL A 133 -13.02 24.72 19.84
N VAL A 134 -14.14 24.58 20.55
CA VAL A 134 -14.53 25.54 21.59
C VAL A 134 -13.92 25.09 22.91
N PHE A 135 -12.88 25.80 23.37
CA PHE A 135 -12.39 25.65 24.73
C PHE A 135 -13.33 26.42 25.67
N THR A 136 -14.26 25.73 26.32
CA THR A 136 -14.98 26.31 27.45
C THR A 136 -14.12 26.15 28.69
N GLU A 137 -13.45 27.22 29.09
CA GLU A 137 -12.94 27.32 30.46
C GLU A 137 -14.17 27.42 31.38
N THR A 138 -14.51 26.33 32.05
CA THR A 138 -15.42 26.36 33.20
C THR A 138 -14.68 27.02 34.34
N TYR A 139 -14.81 28.34 34.45
CA TYR A 139 -14.48 29.04 35.68
C TYR A 139 -15.46 28.59 36.76
N GLU A 140 -14.96 28.21 37.93
CA GLU A 140 -15.78 28.05 39.11
C GLU A 140 -16.57 29.34 39.32
N THR A 141 -17.88 29.20 39.53
CA THR A 141 -18.68 30.35 39.89
C THR A 141 -18.21 30.87 41.26
N PRO A 142 -18.29 32.18 41.56
CA PRO A 142 -17.87 32.72 42.85
C PRO A 142 -18.54 32.07 44.07
N GLN A 143 -19.65 31.35 43.88
CA GLN A 143 -20.31 30.54 44.90
C GLN A 143 -19.56 29.23 45.18
N GLU A 144 -19.10 28.51 44.15
CA GLU A 144 -18.36 27.24 44.31
C GLU A 144 -16.98 27.47 44.96
N ALA A 145 -16.28 28.55 44.59
CA ALA A 145 -15.02 28.93 45.21
C ALA A 145 -15.16 29.41 46.67
N ALA A 146 -16.36 29.86 47.07
CA ALA A 146 -16.66 30.27 48.43
C ALA A 146 -17.00 29.06 49.32
N GLU A 147 -17.72 28.07 48.80
CA GLU A 147 -18.03 26.83 49.52
C GLU A 147 -16.77 26.01 49.80
N CYS A 148 -15.83 25.95 48.87
CA CYS A 148 -14.56 25.23 49.05
C CYS A 148 -13.65 25.82 50.14
N ARG A 149 -13.77 27.13 50.46
CA ARG A 149 -12.98 27.76 51.54
C ARG A 149 -13.61 27.61 52.92
N ILE A 150 -14.90 27.33 53.01
CA ILE A 150 -15.60 27.20 54.29
C ILE A 150 -15.32 25.82 54.90
N GLU A 151 -15.14 24.78 54.09
CA GLU A 151 -14.82 23.44 54.60
C GLU A 151 -13.36 23.31 55.07
N GLU A 152 -12.42 24.07 54.50
CA GLU A 152 -11.00 24.01 54.88
C GLU A 152 -10.69 24.70 56.22
N SER A 153 -11.63 25.46 56.77
CA SER A 153 -11.47 26.18 58.05
C SER A 153 -12.17 25.53 59.25
N ALA A 154 -12.77 24.34 59.07
CA ALA A 154 -13.52 23.65 60.12
C ALA A 154 -12.78 22.51 60.83
N ASP A 155 -11.55 22.15 60.43
CA ASP A 155 -10.79 21.01 61.02
C ASP A 155 -9.45 21.42 61.67
N GLY A 156 -9.38 22.66 62.17
CA GLY A 156 -8.20 23.21 62.83
C GLY A 156 -8.54 24.08 64.03
N GLY A 157 -9.09 23.48 65.09
CA GLY A 157 -9.38 24.14 66.37
C GLY A 157 -9.60 23.14 67.51
#